data_AF-A0AAC8XWH8-F1
#
_entry.id   AF-A0AAC8XWH8-F1
#
_cell.length_a   1.000
_cell.length_b   1.000
_cell.length_c   1.000
_cell.angle_alpha   90.00
_cell.angle_beta   90.00
_cell.angle_gamma   90.00
#
_symmetry.space_group_name_H-M   'P 1'
#
loop_
_entity.id
_entity.type
_entity.pdbx_description
1 polymer ?
#
loop_
_entity_poly.entity_id
_entity_poly.type
_entity_poly.pdbx_seq_one_letter_code
_entity_poly.pdbx_strand_id
1 'polypeptide(L)'
;MSEQTLIRINAQLCVSDRGCSDVNLNMTQAEAFKIYQLAPSSKGEKVDYSQYKEFWAVSFSATLSLWLIAYFVGRLLKFLK
;
A
#
# COMPACT_ATOMS: atom_id res chain seq x y z
N MET A 1 35.29 23.28 20.35
CA MET A 1 35.65 22.61 19.08
C MET A 1 34.56 21.57 18.84
N SER A 2 33.66 21.81 17.90
CA SER A 2 32.46 20.97 17.69
C SER A 2 32.87 19.71 16.94
N GLU A 3 32.76 18.56 17.60
CA GLU A 3 32.89 17.25 16.96
C GLU A 3 31.73 17.09 15.97
N GLN A 4 32.00 17.33 14.69
CA GLN A 4 31.05 17.03 13.63
C GLN A 4 31.00 15.50 13.50
N THR A 5 29.97 14.89 14.09
CA THR A 5 29.68 13.46 13.90
C THR A 5 29.33 13.24 12.43
N LEU A 6 30.26 12.60 11.72
CA LEU A 6 30.16 12.31 10.30
C LEU A 6 29.27 11.08 10.13
N ILE A 7 28.12 11.25 9.46
CA ILE A 7 27.17 10.16 9.25
C ILE A 7 27.48 9.53 7.90
N ARG A 8 27.71 8.21 7.92
CA ARG A 8 28.02 7.42 6.73
C ARG A 8 26.76 6.69 6.28
N ILE A 9 26.19 7.07 5.14
CA ILE A 9 25.03 6.39 4.56
C ILE A 9 25.48 5.64 3.31
N ASN A 10 25.32 4.32 3.33
CA ASN A 10 25.49 3.49 2.14
C ASN A 10 24.16 3.48 1.39
N ALA A 11 24.15 4.02 0.18
CA ALA A 11 22.96 4.06 -0.67
C ALA A 11 23.30 3.45 -2.02
N GLN A 12 22.32 2.79 -2.64
CA GLN A 12 22.47 2.25 -3.98
C GLN A 12 21.83 3.23 -4.97
N LEU A 13 22.65 3.89 -5.77
CA LEU A 13 22.17 4.81 -6.81
C LEU A 13 22.01 4.04 -8.11
N CYS A 14 20.76 3.92 -8.55
CA CYS A 14 20.42 3.31 -9.82
C CYS A 14 20.12 4.40 -10.84
N VAL A 15 20.93 4.48 -11.90
CA VAL A 15 20.66 5.35 -13.05
C VAL A 15 20.08 4.48 -14.16
N SER A 16 18.91 4.87 -14.68
CA SER A 16 18.30 4.16 -15.81
C SER A 16 19.32 4.07 -16.96
N ASP A 17 19.50 2.86 -17.50
CA ASP A 17 20.45 2.47 -18.54
C ASP A 17 21.93 2.31 -18.16
N ARG A 18 22.33 2.53 -16.90
CA ARG A 18 23.74 2.34 -16.47
C ARG A 18 23.94 1.42 -15.26
N GLY A 19 22.86 0.83 -14.75
CA GLY A 19 22.88 -0.08 -13.62
C GLY A 19 22.95 0.65 -12.27
N CYS A 20 23.02 -0.15 -11.21
CA CYS A 20 23.03 0.32 -9.83
C CYS A 20 24.45 0.28 -9.28
N SER A 21 24.93 1.40 -8.77
CA SER A 21 26.24 1.50 -8.11
C SER A 21 26.07 1.83 -6.64
N ASP A 22 26.80 1.12 -5.80
CA ASP A 22 26.90 1.42 -4.38
C ASP A 22 27.69 2.71 -4.21
N VAL A 23 27.06 3.72 -3.63
CA VAL A 23 27.69 4.98 -3.29
C VAL A 23 27.72 5.16 -1.78
N ASN A 24 28.86 5.66 -1.31
CA ASN A 24 29.04 5.99 0.09
C ASN A 24 28.91 7.51 0.23
N LEU A 25 27.79 7.94 0.80
CA LEU A 25 27.52 9.35 1.07
C LEU A 25 28.01 9.67 2.48
N ASN A 26 29.16 10.31 2.54
CA ASN A 26 29.67 10.92 3.77
C ASN A 26 29.04 12.31 3.91
N MET A 27 28.14 12.48 4.86
CA MET A 27 27.44 13.75 5.09
C MET A 27 27.58 14.20 6.53
N THR A 28 27.49 15.51 6.75
CA THR A 28 27.45 16.06 8.10
C THR A 28 26.07 15.85 8.74
N GLN A 29 25.99 15.79 10.07
CA GLN A 29 24.73 15.59 10.78
C GLN A 29 23.65 16.64 10.40
N ALA A 30 24.05 17.88 10.12
CA ALA A 30 23.15 18.94 9.70
C ALA A 30 22.52 18.68 8.32
N GLU A 31 23.28 18.10 7.39
CA GLU A 31 22.81 17.73 6.06
C GLU A 31 21.92 16.49 6.09
N ALA A 32 22.26 15.49 6.91
CA ALA A 32 21.44 14.32 7.15
C ALA A 32 20.07 14.70 7.73
N PHE A 33 20.05 15.63 8.69
CA PHE A 33 18.80 16.12 9.28
C PHE A 33 17.93 16.84 8.26
N LYS A 34 18.53 17.64 7.36
CA LYS A 34 17.81 18.31 6.29
C LYS A 34 17.17 17.31 5.32
N ILE A 35 17.89 16.24 4.96
CA ILE A 35 17.34 15.17 4.11
C ILE A 35 16.21 14.43 4.84
N TYR A 36 16.35 14.15 6.13
CA TYR A 36 15.30 13.49 6.92
C TYR A 36 14.03 14.35 7.03
N GLN A 37 14.18 15.68 7.13
CA GLN A 37 13.05 16.61 7.12
C GLN A 37 12.40 16.76 5.74
N LEU A 38 13.18 16.63 4.66
CA LEU A 38 12.71 16.71 3.27
C LEU A 38 12.16 15.38 2.76
N ALA A 39 12.55 14.26 3.36
CA ALA A 39 11.98 12.96 3.08
C ALA A 39 10.48 13.06 3.36
N PRO A 40 9.61 12.88 2.35
CA PRO A 40 8.19 12.92 2.60
C PRO A 40 7.92 11.84 3.64
N SER A 41 7.46 12.26 4.82
CA SER A 41 6.90 11.36 5.83
C SER A 41 6.03 10.39 5.05
N SER A 42 6.41 9.11 5.05
CA SER A 42 5.73 8.05 4.32
C SER A 42 4.30 8.00 4.85
N LYS A 43 3.43 8.84 4.28
CA LYS A 43 2.02 8.88 4.58
C LYS A 43 1.49 7.58 3.99
N GLY A 44 1.31 6.63 4.90
CA GLY A 44 0.55 5.40 4.78
C GLY A 44 0.43 4.87 3.36
N GLU A 45 1.13 3.77 3.09
CA GLU A 45 0.87 2.87 1.98
C GLU A 45 -0.58 3.00 1.51
N LYS A 46 -0.78 3.61 0.34
CA LYS A 46 -2.10 3.78 -0.25
C LYS A 46 -2.65 2.38 -0.46
N VAL A 47 -3.54 1.95 0.42
CA VAL A 47 -4.22 0.65 0.32
C VAL A 47 -4.85 0.59 -1.06
N ASP A 48 -4.36 -0.32 -1.89
CA ASP A 48 -4.86 -0.46 -3.25
C ASP A 48 -6.18 -1.21 -3.23
N TYR A 49 -7.27 -0.43 -3.17
CA TYR A 49 -8.63 -0.95 -3.18
C TYR A 49 -9.02 -1.64 -4.49
N SER A 50 -8.18 -1.58 -5.54
CA SER A 50 -8.43 -2.28 -6.80
C SER A 50 -8.53 -3.80 -6.60
N GLN A 51 -7.76 -4.37 -5.67
CA GLN A 51 -7.73 -5.80 -5.37
C GLN A 51 -8.97 -6.28 -4.59
N TYR A 52 -9.72 -5.37 -3.96
CA TYR A 52 -10.91 -5.72 -3.17
C TYR A 52 -12.20 -5.75 -3.99
N LYS A 53 -12.15 -5.34 -5.27
CA LYS A 53 -13.32 -5.34 -6.15
C LYS A 53 -13.85 -6.75 -6.40
N GLU A 54 -12.96 -7.73 -6.55
CA GLU A 54 -13.34 -9.13 -6.74
C GLU A 54 -14.00 -9.71 -5.49
N PHE A 55 -13.41 -9.46 -4.31
CA PHE A 55 -14.02 -9.86 -3.03
C PHE A 55 -15.41 -9.26 -2.85
N TRP A 56 -15.58 -7.97 -3.14
CA TRP A 56 -16.87 -7.31 -3.02
C TRP A 56 -17.91 -7.89 -4.00
N ALA A 57 -17.51 -8.16 -5.25
CA ALA A 57 -18.38 -8.75 -6.26
C ALA A 57 -18.82 -10.18 -5.87
N VAL A 58 -17.90 -11.00 -5.38
CA VAL A 58 -18.21 -12.37 -4.93
C VAL A 58 -19.15 -12.36 -3.72
N SER A 59 -18.85 -11.54 -2.71
CA SER A 59 -19.71 -11.43 -1.52
C SER A 59 -21.10 -10.90 -1.88
N PHE A 60 -21.19 -9.86 -2.71
CA PHE A 60 -22.47 -9.31 -3.16
C PHE A 60 -23.28 -10.35 -3.95
N SER A 61 -22.64 -11.07 -4.87
CA SER A 61 -23.31 -12.12 -5.66
C SER A 61 -23.83 -13.27 -4.79
N ALA A 62 -23.07 -13.68 -3.77
CA ALA A 62 -23.50 -14.73 -2.85
C ALA A 62 -24.68 -14.30 -1.97
N THR A 63 -24.67 -13.06 -1.47
CA THR A 63 -25.81 -12.53 -0.70
C THR A 63 -27.07 -12.41 -1.57
N LEU A 64 -26.91 -11.93 -2.80
CA LEU A 64 -28.03 -11.75 -3.73
C LEU A 64 -28.63 -13.09 -4.17
N SER A 65 -27.81 -14.12 -4.40
CA SER A 65 -28.30 -15.46 -4.75
C SER A 65 -29.10 -16.09 -3.61
N LEU A 66 -28.62 -16.00 -2.36
CA LEU A 66 -29.36 -16.47 -1.19
C LEU A 66 -30.68 -15.72 -1.00
N TRP A 67 -30.69 -14.40 -1.21
CA TRP A 67 -31.91 -13.60 -1.13
C TRP A 67 -32.94 -14.01 -2.19
N LEU A 68 -32.51 -14.21 -3.44
CA LEU A 68 -33.38 -14.68 -4.51
C LEU A 68 -33.95 -16.07 -4.20
N ILE A 69 -33.13 -17.02 -3.73
CA ILE A 69 -33.59 -18.36 -3.36
C ILE A 69 -34.65 -18.26 -2.26
N ALA A 70 -34.38 -17.50 -1.19
CA ALA A 70 -35.34 -17.30 -0.10
C ALA A 70 -36.65 -16.66 -0.58
N TYR A 71 -36.56 -15.68 -1.49
CA TYR A 71 -37.73 -15.02 -2.07
C TYR A 71 -38.58 -15.99 -2.91
N PHE A 72 -37.95 -16.77 -3.79
CA PHE A 72 -38.66 -17.74 -4.64
C PHE A 72 -39.27 -18.88 -3.81
N VAL A 73 -38.54 -19.44 -2.85
CA VAL A 73 -39.06 -20.47 -1.95
C VAL A 73 -40.23 -19.94 -1.14
N GLY A 74 -40.12 -18.74 -0.56
CA GLY A 74 -41.21 -18.10 0.17
C GLY A 74 -42.43 -17.82 -0.69
N ARG A 75 -42.24 -17.46 -1.97
CA ARG A 75 -43.35 -17.28 -2.92
C ARG A 75 -43.98 -18.61 -3.32
N LEU A 76 -43.18 -19.66 -3.55
CA LEU A 76 -43.68 -21.01 -3.88
C LEU A 76 -44.53 -21.57 -2.73
N LEU A 77 -44.06 -21.43 -1.49
CA LEU A 77 -44.78 -21.87 -0.30
C LEU A 77 -46.10 -21.10 -0.10
N LYS A 78 -46.17 -19.83 -0.53
CA LYS A 78 -47.42 -19.06 -0.55
C LYS A 78 -48.39 -19.51 -1.64
N PHE A 79 -47.91 -20.11 -2.74
CA PHE A 79 -48.76 -20.65 -3.80
C PHE A 79 -49.27 -22.07 -3.48
N LEU A 80 -48.52 -22.83 -2.68
CA LEU A 80 -48.89 -24.18 -2.24
C LEU A 80 -49.73 -24.19 -0.95
N LYS A 81 -49.91 -23.05 -0.30
CA LYS A 81 -50.79 -22.84 0.86
C LYS A 81 -52.11 -22.26 0.43
#